data_AF-A0A5Q5BMD3-F1
#
_entry.id   AF-A0A5Q5BMD3-F1
#
_cell.length_a   1.000
_cell.length_b   1.000
_cell.length_c   1.000
_cell.angle_alpha   90.00
_cell.angle_beta   90.00
_cell.angle_gamma   90.00
#
_symmetry.space_group_name_H-M   'P 1'
#
loop_
_entity.id
_entity.type
_entity.pdbx_description
1 polymer ?
#
loop_
_entity_poly.entity_id
_entity_poly.type
_entity_poly.pdbx_seq_one_letter_code
_entity_poly.pdbx_strand_id
1 'polypeptide(L)'
;MNPQLDGSCVSIDLPTSIVELVGGYGFLSNLLCGLALGAVAFLLGKKEAAPPHTIALLASGVLILAADSFLFASVHSRKPFVIDDVIAPGGEYVCYLVWTLAMPGFGMLMVGATVLVVSIGWMIVQYAITNDIESPIFAALGGVFSFFIVLTTTLSLVNVSNQYLVFMMYPDRPSGLAVAAVWIFGLVMAAIACSMIVLRTAGLYRYRKAQADWGAVADSRFRALALAAISISAYGFLAITVDALIFLFRADDSVRAPGVMWSAIVLCLGLPWVIYLPICYALPGPVFRAGRRPPVR
;
A
#
# COMPACT_ATOMS: atom_id res chain seq x y z
N MET A 1 5.23 24.35 26.60
CA MET A 1 4.31 23.52 27.41
C MET A 1 4.24 22.18 26.72
N ASN A 2 4.48 21.08 27.44
CA ASN A 2 4.28 19.74 26.87
C ASN A 2 2.77 19.51 26.67
N PRO A 3 2.35 18.87 25.57
CA PRO A 3 0.96 18.49 25.39
C PRO A 3 0.53 17.58 26.54
N GLN A 4 -0.54 17.93 27.24
CA GLN A 4 -1.25 16.95 28.05
C GLN A 4 -1.91 15.97 27.09
N LEU A 5 -1.31 14.78 27.00
CA LEU A 5 -1.82 13.66 26.23
C LEU A 5 -2.64 12.77 27.16
N ASP A 6 -3.84 12.41 26.75
CA ASP A 6 -4.68 11.42 27.46
C ASP A 6 -4.15 10.00 27.19
N GLY A 7 -4.62 9.00 27.95
CA GLY A 7 -4.24 7.58 27.78
C GLY A 7 -4.42 6.97 26.37
N SER A 8 -5.14 7.67 25.50
CA SER A 8 -5.36 7.36 24.08
C SER A 8 -4.41 8.10 23.12
N CYS A 9 -3.39 8.79 23.64
CA CYS A 9 -2.45 9.63 22.88
C CYS A 9 -3.15 10.74 22.06
N VAL A 10 -4.22 11.29 22.61
CA VAL A 10 -5.02 12.39 22.04
C VAL A 10 -4.50 13.72 22.60
N SER A 11 -4.50 14.78 21.79
CA SER A 11 -4.24 16.15 22.25
C SER A 11 -5.36 17.08 21.79
N ILE A 12 -5.51 18.25 22.42
CA ILE A 12 -6.55 19.25 22.11
C ILE A 12 -6.53 19.66 20.62
N ASP A 13 -5.36 19.60 19.98
CA ASP A 13 -5.17 19.95 18.56
C ASP A 13 -5.26 18.73 17.60
N LEU A 14 -5.32 17.50 18.12
CA LEU A 14 -5.53 16.27 17.33
C LEU A 14 -6.62 15.40 17.98
N PRO A 15 -7.89 15.48 17.51
CA PRO A 15 -8.99 14.72 18.09
C PRO A 15 -8.94 13.21 17.82
N THR A 16 -7.97 12.73 17.03
CA THR A 16 -7.90 11.32 16.61
C THR A 16 -6.93 10.51 17.49
N SER A 17 -7.47 9.51 18.20
CA SER A 17 -6.67 8.51 18.93
C SER A 17 -5.98 7.55 17.96
N ILE A 18 -4.65 7.50 18.00
CA ILE A 18 -3.87 6.54 17.21
C ILE A 18 -4.11 5.09 17.64
N VAL A 19 -4.37 4.87 18.93
CA VAL A 19 -4.57 3.53 19.49
C VAL A 19 -5.88 2.93 18.98
N GLU A 20 -6.93 3.74 18.90
CA GLU A 20 -8.22 3.36 18.30
C GLU A 20 -8.10 3.19 16.79
N LEU A 21 -7.40 4.11 16.14
CA LEU A 21 -7.17 4.08 14.70
C LEU A 21 -6.46 2.78 14.27
N VAL A 22 -5.37 2.43 14.96
CA VAL A 22 -4.61 1.18 14.76
C VAL A 22 -5.50 -0.05 15.00
N GLY A 23 -6.38 -0.02 16.01
CA GLY A 23 -7.34 -1.10 16.25
C GLY A 23 -8.29 -1.30 15.07
N GLY A 24 -8.88 -0.21 14.56
CA GLY A 24 -9.78 -0.24 13.40
C GLY A 24 -9.11 -0.72 12.12
N TYR A 25 -7.90 -0.24 11.84
CA TYR A 25 -7.14 -0.67 10.66
C TYR A 25 -6.59 -2.09 10.78
N GLY A 26 -6.19 -2.54 11.97
CA GLY A 26 -5.82 -3.93 12.21
C GLY A 26 -6.97 -4.91 11.94
N PHE A 27 -8.20 -4.54 12.33
CA PHE A 27 -9.39 -5.31 11.98
C PHE A 27 -9.63 -5.36 10.47
N LEU A 28 -9.55 -4.21 9.79
CA LEU A 28 -9.68 -4.15 8.33
C LEU A 28 -8.61 -5.01 7.62
N SER A 29 -7.36 -4.95 8.08
CA SER A 29 -6.25 -5.75 7.52
C SER A 29 -6.52 -7.25 7.64
N ASN A 30 -7.00 -7.70 8.80
CA ASN A 30 -7.41 -9.10 9.01
C ASN A 30 -8.54 -9.53 8.07
N LEU A 31 -9.56 -8.69 7.87
CA LEU A 31 -10.65 -8.97 6.94
C LEU A 31 -10.16 -9.10 5.50
N LEU A 32 -9.32 -8.16 5.04
CA LEU A 32 -8.74 -8.20 3.70
C LEU A 32 -7.83 -9.42 3.52
N CYS A 33 -7.05 -9.78 4.54
CA CYS A 33 -6.21 -10.97 4.54
C CYS A 33 -7.04 -12.25 4.37
N GLY A 34 -8.12 -12.39 5.15
CA GLY A 34 -9.05 -13.51 5.03
C GLY A 34 -9.71 -13.60 3.66
N LEU A 35 -10.11 -12.46 3.09
CA LEU A 35 -10.68 -12.40 1.74
C LEU A 35 -9.67 -12.78 0.66
N ALA A 36 -8.42 -12.31 0.77
CA ALA A 36 -7.34 -12.68 -0.14
C ALA A 36 -7.01 -14.18 -0.04
N LEU A 37 -6.94 -14.75 1.17
CA LEU A 37 -6.77 -16.18 1.39
C LEU A 37 -7.89 -17.01 0.76
N GLY A 38 -9.15 -16.59 0.95
CA GLY A 38 -10.30 -17.24 0.33
C GLY A 38 -10.22 -17.21 -1.20
N ALA A 39 -9.81 -16.09 -1.78
CA ALA A 39 -9.61 -15.97 -3.22
C ALA A 39 -8.44 -16.85 -3.74
N VAL A 40 -7.32 -16.95 -3.01
CA VAL A 40 -6.23 -17.89 -3.35
C VAL A 40 -6.72 -19.33 -3.31
N ALA A 41 -7.42 -19.73 -2.25
CA ALA A 41 -7.95 -21.08 -2.10
C ALA A 41 -8.92 -21.44 -3.24
N PHE A 42 -9.80 -20.51 -3.62
CA PHE A 42 -10.72 -20.68 -4.74
C PHE A 42 -9.98 -20.86 -6.08
N LEU A 43 -8.92 -20.08 -6.32
CA LEU A 43 -8.10 -20.21 -7.53
C LEU A 43 -7.37 -21.54 -7.60
N LEU A 44 -6.85 -22.04 -6.46
CA LEU A 44 -6.17 -23.33 -6.39
C LEU A 44 -7.13 -24.52 -6.52
N GLY A 45 -8.40 -24.35 -6.15
CA GLY A 45 -9.43 -25.38 -6.24
C GLY A 45 -10.02 -25.57 -7.65
N LYS A 46 -9.76 -24.66 -8.60
CA LYS A 46 -10.24 -24.80 -9.98
C LYS A 46 -9.40 -25.83 -10.75
N LYS A 47 -10.10 -26.67 -11.54
CA LYS A 47 -9.47 -27.67 -12.43
C LYS A 47 -8.66 -27.04 -13.57
N GLU A 48 -9.03 -25.82 -13.98
CA GLU A 48 -8.28 -25.04 -14.96
C GLU A 48 -7.16 -24.28 -14.26
N ALA A 49 -5.94 -24.38 -14.77
CA ALA A 49 -4.77 -23.75 -14.19
C ALA A 49 -4.96 -22.22 -14.15
N ALA A 50 -5.24 -21.69 -12.95
CA ALA A 50 -5.23 -20.26 -12.73
C ALA A 50 -3.82 -19.71 -13.06
N PRO A 51 -3.72 -18.47 -13.56
CA PRO A 51 -2.43 -17.92 -13.95
C PRO A 51 -1.51 -17.87 -12.72
N PRO A 52 -0.32 -18.52 -12.76
CA PRO A 52 0.53 -18.68 -11.58
C PRO A 52 0.99 -17.32 -11.00
N HIS A 53 1.04 -16.29 -11.84
CA HIS A 53 1.41 -14.93 -11.44
C HIS A 53 0.34 -14.24 -10.58
N THR A 54 -0.95 -14.47 -10.84
CA THR A 54 -2.02 -13.88 -10.03
C THR A 54 -2.06 -14.55 -8.65
N ILE A 55 -1.82 -15.86 -8.60
CA ILE A 55 -1.68 -16.59 -7.33
C ILE A 55 -0.48 -16.06 -6.55
N ALA A 56 0.67 -15.90 -7.18
CA ALA A 56 1.88 -15.38 -6.51
C ALA A 56 1.67 -13.95 -5.98
N LEU A 57 1.07 -13.06 -6.78
CA LEU A 57 0.77 -11.69 -6.37
C LEU A 57 -0.22 -11.69 -5.19
N LEU A 58 -1.31 -12.44 -5.28
CA LEU A 58 -2.32 -12.51 -4.23
C LEU A 58 -1.77 -13.14 -2.94
N ALA A 59 -0.95 -14.18 -3.05
CA ALA A 59 -0.25 -14.79 -1.90
C ALA A 59 0.73 -13.80 -1.24
N SER A 60 1.46 -13.01 -2.03
CA SER A 60 2.29 -11.93 -1.46
C SER A 60 1.44 -10.86 -0.77
N GLY A 61 0.25 -10.55 -1.30
CA GLY A 61 -0.76 -9.69 -0.68
C GLY A 61 -1.25 -10.22 0.67
N VAL A 62 -1.47 -11.53 0.79
CA VAL A 62 -1.80 -12.18 2.07
C VAL A 62 -0.67 -12.01 3.08
N LEU A 63 0.58 -12.25 2.66
CA LEU A 63 1.73 -12.14 3.56
C LEU A 63 1.90 -10.73 4.10
N ILE A 64 1.77 -9.70 3.27
CA ILE A 64 1.90 -8.30 3.72
C ILE A 64 0.75 -7.87 4.62
N LEU A 65 -0.49 -8.31 4.35
CA LEU A 65 -1.63 -8.03 5.23
C LEU A 65 -1.51 -8.77 6.58
N ALA A 66 -1.00 -10.01 6.58
CA ALA A 66 -0.72 -10.72 7.82
C ALA A 66 0.38 -10.05 8.65
N ALA A 67 1.45 -9.60 7.99
CA ALA A 67 2.52 -8.82 8.63
C ALA A 67 1.99 -7.50 9.22
N ASP A 68 1.10 -6.83 8.48
CA ASP A 68 0.44 -5.61 8.92
C ASP A 68 -0.47 -5.81 10.14
N SER A 69 -1.31 -6.84 10.13
CA SER A 69 -2.10 -7.21 11.31
C SER A 69 -1.23 -7.49 12.54
N PHE A 70 -0.09 -8.16 12.36
CA PHE A 70 0.87 -8.38 13.44
C PHE A 70 1.45 -7.06 13.97
N LEU A 71 1.86 -6.16 13.08
CA LEU A 71 2.37 -4.85 13.49
C LEU A 71 1.30 -4.03 14.21
N PHE A 72 0.07 -3.93 13.69
CA PHE A 72 -1.00 -3.22 14.36
C PHE A 72 -1.35 -3.84 15.72
N ALA A 73 -1.33 -5.17 15.85
CA ALA A 73 -1.50 -5.82 17.15
C ALA A 73 -0.37 -5.46 18.12
N SER A 74 0.88 -5.46 17.64
CA SER A 74 2.05 -5.08 18.44
C SER A 74 1.97 -3.62 18.91
N VAL A 75 1.56 -2.71 18.04
CA VAL A 75 1.39 -1.29 18.35
C VAL A 75 0.24 -1.07 19.33
N HIS A 76 -0.90 -1.74 19.12
CA HIS A 76 -2.05 -1.64 20.03
C HIS A 76 -1.76 -2.17 21.43
N SER A 77 -0.81 -3.11 21.57
CA SER A 77 -0.37 -3.63 22.87
C SER A 77 0.49 -2.63 23.66
N ARG A 78 1.04 -1.60 23.02
CA ARG A 78 1.91 -0.59 23.63
C ARG A 78 1.07 0.61 24.07
N LYS A 79 0.41 0.49 25.22
CA LYS A 79 -0.36 1.58 25.82
C LYS A 79 0.51 2.34 26.83
N PRO A 80 0.43 3.69 26.87
CA PRO A 80 1.13 4.46 27.90
C PRO A 80 0.59 4.09 29.28
N PHE A 81 1.43 4.23 30.31
CA PHE A 81 0.97 4.10 31.69
C PHE A 81 0.19 5.37 32.07
N VAL A 82 -1.02 5.19 32.58
CA VAL A 82 -1.98 6.28 32.86
C VAL A 82 -2.22 6.35 34.38
N ILE A 83 -2.16 7.55 34.94
CA ILE A 83 -2.52 7.86 36.34
C ILE A 83 -3.57 8.96 36.29
N ASP A 84 -4.77 8.70 36.84
CA ASP A 84 -5.90 9.65 36.82
C ASP A 84 -6.24 10.19 35.42
N ASP A 85 -6.37 9.28 34.44
CA ASP A 85 -6.64 9.55 33.00
C ASP A 85 -5.58 10.36 32.24
N VAL A 86 -4.51 10.80 32.92
CA VAL A 86 -3.37 11.51 32.33
C VAL A 86 -2.17 10.57 32.18
N ILE A 87 -1.43 10.70 31.08
CA ILE A 87 -0.20 9.95 30.87
C ILE A 87 0.82 10.30 31.99
N ALA A 88 1.38 9.29 32.64
CA ALA A 88 2.42 9.49 33.64
C ALA A 88 3.63 10.26 33.05
N PRO A 89 4.33 11.11 33.82
CA PRO A 89 5.47 11.86 33.33
C PRO A 89 6.53 10.93 32.74
N GLY A 90 6.93 11.19 31.49
CA GLY A 90 7.78 10.30 30.73
C GLY A 90 7.04 9.16 30.01
N GLY A 91 5.72 9.12 29.98
CA GLY A 91 4.93 8.18 29.15
C GLY A 91 4.62 8.71 27.74
N GLU A 92 4.86 10.00 27.49
CA GLU A 92 4.59 10.65 26.21
C GLU A 92 5.39 10.01 25.05
N TYR A 93 6.62 9.54 25.31
CA TYR A 93 7.45 8.88 24.29
C TYR A 93 6.76 7.67 23.68
N VAL A 94 5.92 6.95 24.45
CA VAL A 94 5.18 5.78 23.99
C VAL A 94 4.23 6.18 22.87
N CYS A 95 3.61 7.36 22.95
CA CYS A 95 2.74 7.87 21.89
C CYS A 95 3.49 8.16 20.59
N TYR A 96 4.66 8.79 20.68
CA TYR A 96 5.53 9.05 19.51
C TYR A 96 6.03 7.74 18.89
N LEU A 97 6.36 6.76 19.72
CA LEU A 97 6.80 5.43 19.30
C LEU A 97 5.67 4.69 18.57
N VAL A 98 4.47 4.65 19.17
CA VAL A 98 3.27 4.05 18.60
C VAL A 98 2.94 4.64 17.23
N TRP A 99 2.97 5.97 17.09
CA TRP A 99 2.77 6.65 15.82
C TRP A 99 3.81 6.27 14.76
N THR A 100 5.09 6.24 15.16
CA THR A 100 6.21 5.90 14.26
C THR A 100 6.11 4.47 13.75
N LEU A 101 5.70 3.53 14.60
CA LEU A 101 5.56 2.12 14.25
C LEU A 101 4.28 1.83 13.47
N ALA A 102 3.23 2.62 13.66
CA ALA A 102 2.00 2.52 12.87
C ALA A 102 2.20 2.94 11.40
N MET A 103 3.15 3.84 11.12
CA MET A 103 3.45 4.33 9.76
C MET A 103 3.69 3.22 8.73
N PRO A 104 4.66 2.29 8.90
CA PRO A 104 4.83 1.18 7.96
C PRO A 104 3.58 0.28 7.86
N GLY A 105 2.83 0.11 8.95
CA GLY A 105 1.55 -0.61 8.94
C GLY A 105 0.55 0.00 7.94
N PHE A 106 0.31 1.31 8.02
CA PHE A 106 -0.54 2.00 7.04
C PHE A 106 -0.08 1.81 5.60
N GLY A 107 1.24 1.88 5.35
CA GLY A 107 1.82 1.58 4.04
C GLY A 107 1.50 0.16 3.57
N MET A 108 1.69 -0.84 4.44
CA MET A 108 1.44 -2.24 4.14
C MET A 108 -0.04 -2.55 3.90
N LEU A 109 -0.93 -1.99 4.72
CA LEU A 109 -2.37 -2.11 4.54
C LEU A 109 -2.80 -1.62 3.15
N MET A 110 -2.35 -0.43 2.76
CA MET A 110 -2.71 0.20 1.48
C MET A 110 -2.15 -0.59 0.30
N VAL A 111 -0.94 -1.14 0.43
CA VAL A 111 -0.35 -2.05 -0.56
C VAL A 111 -1.17 -3.34 -0.68
N GLY A 112 -1.50 -3.98 0.45
CA GLY A 112 -2.29 -5.20 0.48
C GLY A 112 -3.69 -5.01 -0.12
N ALA A 113 -4.37 -3.92 0.22
CA ALA A 113 -5.65 -3.54 -0.35
C ALA A 113 -5.55 -3.31 -1.88
N THR A 114 -4.50 -2.62 -2.34
CA THR A 114 -4.23 -2.40 -3.77
C THR A 114 -4.02 -3.73 -4.49
N VAL A 115 -3.17 -4.60 -3.96
CA VAL A 115 -2.90 -5.92 -4.55
C VAL A 115 -4.18 -6.74 -4.68
N LEU A 116 -5.03 -6.73 -3.66
CA LEU A 116 -6.30 -7.43 -3.67
C LEU A 116 -7.23 -6.90 -4.78
N VAL A 117 -7.48 -5.59 -4.82
CA VAL A 117 -8.37 -4.97 -5.81
C VAL A 117 -7.85 -5.15 -7.23
N VAL A 118 -6.55 -4.95 -7.44
CA VAL A 118 -5.90 -5.14 -8.74
C VAL A 118 -6.00 -6.61 -9.17
N SER A 119 -5.74 -7.56 -8.26
CA SER A 119 -5.84 -9.00 -8.56
C SER A 119 -7.26 -9.39 -8.98
N ILE A 120 -8.30 -8.87 -8.31
CA ILE A 120 -9.69 -9.10 -8.71
C ILE A 120 -9.95 -8.53 -10.11
N GLY A 121 -9.53 -7.29 -10.37
CA GLY A 121 -9.66 -6.68 -11.69
C GLY A 121 -8.99 -7.52 -12.78
N TRP A 122 -7.85 -8.13 -12.47
CA TRP A 122 -7.14 -9.01 -13.38
C TRP A 122 -7.85 -10.34 -13.60
N MET A 123 -8.41 -10.95 -12.56
CA MET A 123 -9.20 -12.18 -12.70
C MET A 123 -10.40 -11.95 -13.62
N ILE A 124 -11.05 -10.79 -13.54
CA ILE A 124 -12.18 -10.43 -14.41
C ILE A 124 -11.72 -10.30 -15.87
N VAL A 125 -10.59 -9.62 -16.11
CA VAL A 125 -10.03 -9.48 -17.46
C VAL A 125 -9.65 -10.85 -18.03
N GLN A 126 -9.00 -11.71 -17.24
CA GLN A 126 -8.63 -13.06 -17.66
C GLN A 126 -9.87 -13.91 -17.97
N TYR A 127 -10.89 -13.85 -17.13
CA TYR A 127 -12.15 -14.55 -17.35
C TYR A 127 -12.82 -14.12 -18.66
N ALA A 128 -12.84 -12.82 -18.97
CA ALA A 128 -13.38 -12.31 -20.22
C ALA A 128 -12.58 -12.77 -21.45
N ILE A 129 -11.24 -12.88 -21.33
CA ILE A 129 -10.36 -13.38 -22.39
C ILE A 129 -10.59 -14.87 -22.63
N THR A 130 -10.59 -15.70 -21.57
CA THR A 130 -10.75 -17.16 -21.70
C THR A 130 -12.11 -17.56 -22.28
N ASN A 131 -13.16 -16.80 -21.98
CA ASN A 131 -14.52 -17.07 -22.46
C ASN A 131 -14.88 -16.29 -23.74
N ASP A 132 -13.89 -15.66 -24.39
CA ASP A 132 -14.04 -14.87 -25.62
C ASP A 132 -15.21 -13.87 -25.57
N ILE A 133 -15.39 -13.21 -24.41
CA ILE A 133 -16.48 -12.25 -24.23
C ILE A 133 -16.06 -10.94 -24.91
N GLU A 134 -16.67 -10.65 -26.05
CA GLU A 134 -16.34 -9.50 -26.91
C GLU A 134 -16.70 -8.11 -26.31
N SER A 135 -17.02 -8.01 -25.02
CA SER A 135 -17.41 -6.74 -24.43
C SER A 135 -16.19 -5.89 -24.04
N PRO A 136 -16.12 -4.61 -24.46
CA PRO A 136 -15.02 -3.70 -24.16
C PRO A 136 -14.96 -3.30 -22.68
N ILE A 137 -16.09 -3.43 -21.98
CA ILE A 137 -16.26 -3.01 -20.58
C ILE A 137 -15.40 -3.86 -19.63
N PHE A 138 -15.36 -5.19 -19.81
CA PHE A 138 -14.60 -6.07 -18.91
C PHE A 138 -13.08 -5.89 -19.06
N ALA A 139 -12.61 -5.57 -20.27
CA ALA A 139 -11.20 -5.26 -20.51
C ALA A 139 -10.77 -3.93 -19.85
N ALA A 140 -11.68 -2.94 -19.78
CA ALA A 140 -11.42 -1.65 -19.13
C ALA A 140 -11.55 -1.72 -17.61
N LEU A 141 -12.38 -2.64 -17.08
CA LEU A 141 -12.70 -2.72 -15.66
C LEU A 141 -11.46 -2.91 -14.77
N GLY A 142 -10.51 -3.75 -15.19
CA GLY A 142 -9.25 -3.94 -14.47
C GLY A 142 -8.40 -2.67 -14.38
N GLY A 143 -8.35 -1.88 -15.45
CA GLY A 143 -7.67 -0.59 -15.47
C GLY A 143 -8.38 0.45 -14.60
N VAL A 144 -9.71 0.49 -14.64
CA VAL A 144 -10.54 1.40 -13.84
C VAL A 144 -10.39 1.11 -12.33
N PHE A 145 -10.49 -0.15 -11.92
CA PHE A 145 -10.29 -0.53 -10.52
C PHE A 145 -8.88 -0.19 -10.03
N SER A 146 -7.86 -0.46 -10.86
CA SER A 146 -6.47 -0.10 -10.55
C SER A 146 -6.28 1.41 -10.41
N PHE A 147 -6.93 2.19 -11.27
CA PHE A 147 -6.89 3.66 -11.20
C PHE A 147 -7.49 4.18 -9.88
N PHE A 148 -8.71 3.74 -9.54
CA PHE A 148 -9.38 4.21 -8.33
C PHE A 148 -8.64 3.80 -7.05
N ILE A 149 -8.15 2.56 -6.97
CA ILE A 149 -7.48 2.09 -5.76
C ILE A 149 -6.11 2.75 -5.57
N VAL A 150 -5.31 2.91 -6.63
CA VAL A 150 -3.99 3.57 -6.54
C VAL A 150 -4.14 5.04 -6.18
N LEU A 151 -5.13 5.73 -6.76
CA LEU A 151 -5.39 7.14 -6.43
C LEU A 151 -5.84 7.29 -4.97
N THR A 152 -6.82 6.49 -4.54
CA THR A 152 -7.36 6.55 -3.18
C THR A 152 -6.28 6.24 -2.15
N THR A 153 -5.54 5.14 -2.34
CA THR A 153 -4.48 4.72 -1.41
C THR A 153 -3.36 5.75 -1.33
N THR A 154 -2.97 6.36 -2.45
CA THR A 154 -1.99 7.45 -2.44
C THR A 154 -2.45 8.63 -1.61
N LEU A 155 -3.68 9.11 -1.83
CA LEU A 155 -4.23 10.24 -1.09
C LEU A 155 -4.35 9.92 0.40
N SER A 156 -4.74 8.69 0.75
CA SER A 156 -4.76 8.22 2.13
C SER A 156 -3.37 8.21 2.76
N LEU A 157 -2.34 7.70 2.08
CA LEU A 157 -0.96 7.68 2.60
C LEU A 157 -0.39 9.08 2.79
N VAL A 158 -0.68 10.01 1.87
CA VAL A 158 -0.31 11.43 2.01
C VAL A 158 -1.00 12.05 3.23
N ASN A 159 -2.30 11.81 3.41
CA ASN A 159 -3.05 12.32 4.54
C ASN A 159 -2.51 11.80 5.88
N VAL A 160 -2.26 10.49 5.98
CA VAL A 160 -1.69 9.85 7.17
C VAL A 160 -0.28 10.39 7.47
N SER A 161 0.55 10.56 6.45
CA SER A 161 1.90 11.13 6.60
C SER A 161 1.87 12.58 7.10
N ASN A 162 0.88 13.38 6.67
CA ASN A 162 0.70 14.74 7.17
C ASN A 162 0.23 14.76 8.62
N GLN A 163 -0.72 13.90 8.99
CA GLN A 163 -1.16 13.77 10.38
C GLN A 163 0.01 13.41 11.30
N TYR A 164 0.87 12.50 10.84
CA TYR A 164 2.11 12.13 11.55
C TYR A 164 3.09 13.30 11.71
N LEU A 165 3.33 14.08 10.66
CA LEU A 165 4.21 15.26 10.72
C LEU A 165 3.70 16.30 11.74
N VAL A 166 2.39 16.57 11.74
CA VAL A 166 1.77 17.49 12.69
C VAL A 166 1.93 16.97 14.12
N PHE A 167 1.71 15.67 14.35
CA PHE A 167 1.85 15.05 15.66
C PHE A 167 3.32 15.08 16.16
N MET A 168 4.27 14.73 15.29
CA MET A 168 5.68 14.64 15.65
C MET A 168 6.35 15.98 15.96
N MET A 169 5.94 17.05 15.27
CA MET A 169 6.52 18.37 15.44
C MET A 169 5.83 19.19 16.56
N TYR A 170 4.74 18.69 17.13
CA TYR A 170 4.02 19.38 18.20
C TYR A 170 4.93 19.72 19.41
N PRO A 171 4.87 20.95 19.96
CA PRO A 171 3.93 22.05 19.67
C PRO A 171 4.30 22.95 18.48
N ASP A 172 5.48 22.76 17.90
CA ASP A 172 5.90 23.53 16.73
C ASP A 172 5.09 23.13 15.50
N ARG A 173 4.71 24.11 14.68
CA ARG A 173 4.03 23.80 13.41
C ARG A 173 5.01 23.18 12.43
N PRO A 174 4.60 22.15 11.68
CA PRO A 174 5.47 21.58 10.66
C PRO A 174 5.83 22.66 9.64
N SER A 175 7.10 22.66 9.21
CA SER A 175 7.54 23.58 8.17
C SER A 175 6.64 23.41 6.93
N GLY A 176 6.18 24.53 6.36
CA GLY A 176 5.35 24.49 5.14
C GLY A 176 6.03 23.73 4.00
N LEU A 177 7.37 23.73 3.98
CA LEU A 177 8.19 22.96 3.05
C LEU A 177 8.05 21.45 3.24
N ALA A 178 8.04 20.93 4.48
CA ALA A 178 7.89 19.49 4.73
C ALA A 178 6.51 18.99 4.30
N VAL A 179 5.46 19.73 4.64
CA VAL A 179 4.09 19.41 4.22
C VAL A 179 3.97 19.48 2.69
N ALA A 180 4.50 20.53 2.07
CA ALA A 180 4.50 20.66 0.61
C ALA A 180 5.28 19.52 -0.07
N ALA A 181 6.42 19.09 0.48
CA ALA A 181 7.21 17.99 -0.06
C ALA A 181 6.43 16.67 -0.09
N VAL A 182 5.74 16.32 1.00
CA VAL A 182 4.89 15.11 1.07
C VAL A 182 3.76 15.16 0.04
N TRP A 183 3.09 16.31 -0.09
CA TRP A 183 2.03 16.51 -1.09
C TRP A 183 2.55 16.45 -2.52
N ILE A 184 3.64 17.15 -2.83
CA ILE A 184 4.25 17.17 -4.16
C ILE A 184 4.67 15.74 -4.54
N PHE A 185 5.34 15.02 -3.64
CA PHE A 185 5.74 13.64 -3.88
C PHE A 185 4.53 12.74 -4.17
N GLY A 186 3.51 12.79 -3.31
CA GLY A 186 2.29 12.00 -3.49
C GLY A 186 1.57 12.30 -4.82
N LEU A 187 1.42 13.58 -5.16
CA LEU A 187 0.78 14.01 -6.41
C LEU A 187 1.58 13.63 -7.65
N VAL A 188 2.90 13.81 -7.63
CA VAL A 188 3.78 13.43 -8.74
C VAL A 188 3.67 11.92 -8.98
N MET A 189 3.76 11.12 -7.92
CA MET A 189 3.69 9.68 -8.06
C MET A 189 2.29 9.20 -8.46
N ALA A 190 1.22 9.81 -7.95
CA ALA A 190 -0.15 9.57 -8.42
C ALA A 190 -0.28 9.87 -9.93
N ALA A 191 0.23 11.01 -10.39
CA ALA A 191 0.20 11.37 -11.80
C ALA A 191 0.97 10.37 -12.67
N ILE A 192 2.14 9.91 -12.20
CA ILE A 192 2.93 8.87 -12.90
C ILE A 192 2.14 7.56 -12.98
N ALA A 193 1.58 7.06 -11.89
CA ALA A 193 0.81 5.82 -11.94
C ALA A 193 -0.48 5.95 -12.76
N CYS A 194 -1.25 7.01 -12.55
CA CYS A 194 -2.46 7.28 -13.34
C CYS A 194 -2.15 7.37 -14.83
N SER A 195 -1.08 8.06 -15.22
CA SER A 195 -0.68 8.14 -16.62
C SER A 195 -0.27 6.78 -17.18
N MET A 196 0.48 5.96 -16.45
CA MET A 196 0.81 4.59 -16.86
C MET A 196 -0.45 3.72 -17.04
N ILE A 197 -1.38 3.77 -16.08
CA ILE A 197 -2.64 3.01 -16.11
C ILE A 197 -3.48 3.43 -17.32
N VAL A 198 -3.64 4.73 -17.56
CA VAL A 198 -4.43 5.27 -18.67
C VAL A 198 -3.79 4.91 -20.01
N LEU A 199 -2.47 5.09 -20.16
CA LEU A 199 -1.75 4.77 -21.39
C LEU A 199 -1.83 3.27 -21.72
N ARG A 200 -1.70 2.40 -20.71
CA ARG A 200 -1.82 0.94 -20.88
C ARG A 200 -3.25 0.54 -21.22
N THR A 201 -4.24 1.07 -20.51
CA THR A 201 -5.65 0.75 -20.74
C THR A 201 -6.13 1.24 -22.12
N ALA A 202 -5.76 2.46 -22.51
CA ALA A 202 -6.06 3.00 -23.83
C ALA A 202 -5.29 2.28 -24.94
N GLY A 203 -4.03 1.89 -24.68
CA GLY A 203 -3.22 1.09 -25.58
C GLY A 203 -3.83 -0.28 -25.82
N LEU A 204 -4.37 -0.94 -24.78
CA LEU A 204 -5.09 -2.20 -24.90
C LEU A 204 -6.33 -2.05 -25.78
N TYR A 205 -7.10 -0.98 -25.57
CA TYR A 205 -8.29 -0.68 -26.38
C TYR A 205 -7.94 -0.51 -27.87
N ARG A 206 -6.87 0.22 -28.17
CA ARG A 206 -6.39 0.40 -29.56
C ARG A 206 -5.84 -0.88 -30.16
N TYR A 207 -5.07 -1.65 -29.39
CA TYR A 207 -4.48 -2.90 -29.83
C TYR A 207 -5.55 -3.96 -30.12
N ARG A 208 -6.59 -4.06 -29.28
CA ARG A 208 -7.76 -4.93 -29.50
C ARG A 208 -8.47 -4.62 -30.82
N LYS A 209 -8.53 -3.34 -31.21
CA LYS A 209 -9.13 -2.93 -32.48
C LYS A 209 -8.27 -3.31 -33.70
N ALA A 210 -6.97 -3.54 -33.51
CA ALA A 210 -6.02 -3.73 -34.60
C ALA A 210 -5.51 -5.17 -34.77
N GLN A 211 -5.36 -5.95 -33.69
CA GLN A 211 -4.78 -7.30 -33.72
C GLN A 211 -5.44 -8.23 -32.70
N ALA A 212 -5.67 -9.49 -33.10
CA ALA A 212 -6.34 -10.53 -32.31
C ALA A 212 -5.39 -11.46 -31.51
N ASP A 213 -4.09 -11.14 -31.45
CA ASP A 213 -3.09 -12.07 -30.91
C ASP A 213 -2.80 -11.79 -29.41
N TRP A 214 -3.53 -12.50 -28.55
CA TRP A 214 -3.57 -12.30 -27.09
C TRP A 214 -2.35 -12.86 -26.35
N GLY A 215 -1.65 -13.86 -26.92
CA GLY A 215 -0.54 -14.55 -26.27
C GLY A 215 0.68 -13.65 -26.01
N ALA A 216 1.02 -12.78 -26.95
CA ALA A 216 2.16 -11.87 -26.83
C ALA A 216 2.00 -10.81 -25.71
N VAL A 217 0.77 -10.49 -25.32
CA VAL A 217 0.50 -9.52 -24.27
C VAL A 217 0.74 -10.12 -22.88
N ALA A 218 0.65 -11.45 -22.73
CA ALA A 218 0.83 -12.14 -21.44
C ALA A 218 2.31 -12.27 -21.02
N ASP A 219 3.23 -12.50 -21.95
CA ASP A 219 4.63 -12.84 -21.64
C ASP A 219 5.45 -11.70 -21.02
N SER A 220 5.23 -10.45 -21.42
CA SER A 220 5.98 -9.31 -20.84
C SER A 220 5.64 -9.00 -19.38
N ARG A 221 4.57 -9.63 -18.83
CA ARG A 221 4.01 -9.31 -17.50
C ARG A 221 4.68 -10.09 -16.39
N PHE A 222 5.27 -11.26 -16.69
CA PHE A 222 5.80 -12.18 -15.68
C PHE A 222 6.90 -11.56 -14.82
N ARG A 223 7.85 -10.85 -15.44
CA ARG A 223 8.98 -10.25 -14.70
C ARG A 223 8.53 -9.14 -13.76
N ALA A 224 7.55 -8.33 -14.17
CA ALA A 224 7.06 -7.22 -13.36
C ALA A 224 6.27 -7.71 -12.13
N LEU A 225 5.43 -8.74 -12.31
CA LEU A 225 4.69 -9.36 -11.20
C LEU A 225 5.58 -10.09 -10.21
N ALA A 226 6.61 -10.80 -10.71
CA ALA A 226 7.59 -11.43 -9.84
C ALA A 226 8.33 -10.38 -9.00
N LEU A 227 8.74 -9.27 -9.62
CA LEU A 227 9.37 -8.17 -8.92
C LEU A 227 8.43 -7.52 -7.89
N ALA A 228 7.16 -7.33 -8.23
CA ALA A 228 6.13 -6.86 -7.30
C ALA A 228 6.02 -7.80 -6.09
N ALA A 229 5.85 -9.11 -6.31
CA ALA A 229 5.72 -10.08 -5.23
C ALA A 229 6.94 -10.11 -4.30
N ILE A 230 8.16 -10.11 -4.87
CA ILE A 230 9.41 -10.05 -4.09
C ILE A 230 9.49 -8.75 -3.29
N SER A 231 9.14 -7.61 -3.89
CA SER A 231 9.16 -6.31 -3.20
C SER A 231 8.13 -6.23 -2.06
N ILE A 232 6.95 -6.84 -2.23
CA ILE A 232 5.91 -6.92 -1.20
C ILE A 232 6.40 -7.76 -0.01
N SER A 233 6.96 -8.95 -0.27
CA SER A 233 7.49 -9.81 0.78
C SER A 233 8.68 -9.18 1.51
N ALA A 234 9.59 -8.54 0.76
CA ALA A 234 10.73 -7.82 1.33
C ALA A 234 10.27 -6.64 2.21
N TYR A 235 9.24 -5.90 1.78
CA TYR A 235 8.69 -4.79 2.56
C TYR A 235 8.06 -5.27 3.88
N GLY A 236 7.26 -6.34 3.84
CA GLY A 236 6.69 -6.93 5.05
C GLY A 236 7.77 -7.42 6.04
N PHE A 237 8.81 -8.08 5.53
CA PHE A 237 9.94 -8.53 6.37
C PHE A 237 10.72 -7.34 6.95
N LEU A 238 10.98 -6.30 6.15
CA LEU A 238 11.64 -5.08 6.60
C LEU A 238 10.85 -4.40 7.72
N ALA A 239 9.53 -4.29 7.59
CA ALA A 239 8.69 -3.65 8.60
C ALA A 239 8.69 -4.42 9.94
N ILE A 240 8.59 -5.75 9.91
CA ILE A 240 8.67 -6.60 11.10
C ILE A 240 10.06 -6.51 11.75
N THR A 241 11.14 -6.56 10.95
CA THR A 241 12.50 -6.47 11.49
C THR A 241 12.78 -5.11 12.13
N VAL A 242 12.28 -4.02 11.55
CA VAL A 242 12.36 -2.68 12.16
C VAL A 242 11.64 -2.63 13.51
N ASP A 243 10.42 -3.17 13.62
CA ASP A 243 9.70 -3.22 14.90
C ASP A 243 10.45 -4.06 15.95
N ALA A 244 10.95 -5.23 15.57
CA ALA A 244 11.73 -6.09 16.45
C ALA A 244 13.04 -5.43 16.93
N LEU A 245 13.74 -4.72 16.04
CA LEU A 245 14.97 -3.99 16.38
C LEU A 245 14.67 -2.84 17.36
N ILE A 246 13.61 -2.07 17.11
CA ILE A 246 13.21 -0.98 18.00
C ILE A 246 12.86 -1.51 19.40
N PHE A 247 12.19 -2.68 19.47
CA PHE A 247 11.90 -3.34 20.73
C PHE A 247 13.16 -3.80 21.46
N LEU A 248 14.14 -4.38 20.76
CA LEU A 248 15.38 -4.89 21.35
C LEU A 248 16.31 -3.78 21.87
N PHE A 249 16.40 -2.66 21.14
CA PHE A 249 17.36 -1.59 21.45
C PHE A 249 16.81 -0.47 22.33
N ARG A 250 15.53 -0.55 22.75
CA ARG A 250 14.88 0.38 23.70
C ARG A 250 15.26 1.86 23.43
N ALA A 251 14.94 2.31 22.23
CA ALA A 251 15.28 3.63 21.73
C ALA A 251 14.45 4.71 22.44
N ASP A 252 14.80 5.06 23.68
CA ASP A 252 13.96 5.92 24.52
C ASP A 252 13.98 7.40 24.09
N ASP A 253 15.10 7.94 23.58
CA ASP A 253 15.21 9.38 23.23
C ASP A 253 15.30 9.69 21.72
N SER A 254 15.56 8.69 20.86
CA SER A 254 15.82 8.93 19.43
C SER A 254 14.57 9.00 18.54
N VAL A 255 13.37 8.74 19.09
CA VAL A 255 12.15 8.60 18.29
C VAL A 255 11.71 9.93 17.64
N ARG A 256 11.99 11.06 18.30
CA ARG A 256 11.76 12.40 17.74
C ARG A 256 12.90 12.89 16.85
N ALA A 257 13.97 12.11 16.68
CA ALA A 257 15.06 12.51 15.80
C ALA A 257 14.51 12.62 14.36
N PRO A 258 14.88 13.67 13.61
CA PRO A 258 14.34 13.90 12.26
C PRO A 258 14.60 12.71 11.33
N GLY A 259 15.71 11.99 11.51
CA GLY A 259 16.02 10.78 10.75
C GLY A 259 15.00 9.66 10.93
N VAL A 260 14.54 9.40 12.16
CA VAL A 260 13.55 8.36 12.45
C VAL A 260 12.19 8.75 11.87
N MET A 261 11.77 9.99 12.08
CA MET A 261 10.53 10.52 11.51
C MET A 261 10.49 10.42 9.98
N TRP A 262 11.54 10.88 9.28
CA TRP A 262 11.61 10.76 7.82
C TRP A 262 11.70 9.31 7.35
N SER A 263 12.39 8.44 8.08
CA SER A 263 12.43 7.01 7.74
C SER A 263 11.05 6.36 7.81
N ALA A 264 10.22 6.73 8.81
CA ALA A 264 8.85 6.25 8.94
C ALA A 264 7.95 6.74 7.80
N ILE A 265 8.11 8.01 7.38
CA ILE A 265 7.42 8.56 6.20
C ILE A 265 7.87 7.84 4.92
N VAL A 266 9.16 7.55 4.77
CA VAL A 266 9.66 6.80 3.59
C VAL A 266 9.13 5.37 3.59
N LEU A 267 9.05 4.71 4.74
CA LEU A 267 8.43 3.39 4.88
C LEU A 267 6.94 3.42 4.54
N CYS A 268 6.20 4.40 5.04
CA CYS A 268 4.76 4.54 4.82
C CYS A 268 4.40 4.98 3.40
N LEU A 269 5.12 5.94 2.83
CA LEU A 269 4.75 6.58 1.56
C LEU A 269 5.68 6.16 0.43
N GLY A 270 6.99 6.17 0.64
CA GLY A 270 7.99 5.90 -0.39
C GLY A 270 8.03 4.43 -0.84
N LEU A 271 8.04 3.48 0.11
CA LEU A 271 8.16 2.06 -0.22
C LEU A 271 6.94 1.47 -0.93
N PRO A 272 5.69 1.83 -0.58
CA PRO A 272 4.52 1.44 -1.38
C PRO A 272 4.63 1.81 -2.86
N TRP A 273 5.28 2.92 -3.20
CA TRP A 273 5.49 3.29 -4.59
C TRP A 273 6.43 2.36 -5.35
N VAL A 274 7.46 1.83 -4.69
CA VAL A 274 8.36 0.83 -5.28
C VAL A 274 7.58 -0.43 -5.68
N ILE A 275 6.48 -0.72 -4.98
CA ILE A 275 5.58 -1.84 -5.25
C ILE A 275 4.51 -1.47 -6.30
N TYR A 276 3.93 -0.27 -6.22
CA TYR A 276 2.89 0.18 -7.14
C TYR A 276 3.38 0.33 -8.57
N LEU A 277 4.61 0.77 -8.79
CA LEU A 277 5.16 0.95 -10.14
C LEU A 277 5.18 -0.36 -10.94
N PRO A 278 5.74 -1.49 -10.44
CA PRO A 278 5.64 -2.80 -11.06
C PRO A 278 4.20 -3.26 -11.31
N ILE A 279 3.29 -3.06 -10.35
CA ILE A 279 1.87 -3.45 -10.48
C ILE A 279 1.21 -2.67 -11.62
N CYS A 280 1.41 -1.36 -11.67
CA CYS A 280 0.90 -0.49 -12.74
C CYS A 280 1.51 -0.84 -14.10
N TYR A 281 2.81 -1.19 -14.12
CA TYR A 281 3.48 -1.62 -15.34
C TYR A 281 2.96 -2.96 -15.86
N ALA A 282 2.55 -3.85 -14.96
CA ALA A 282 2.08 -5.18 -15.30
C ALA A 282 0.64 -5.19 -15.85
N LEU A 283 -0.09 -4.08 -15.78
CA LEU A 283 -1.43 -3.94 -16.33
C LEU A 283 -1.48 -4.27 -17.83
N PRO A 284 -2.59 -4.86 -18.29
CA PRO A 284 -2.75 -5.24 -19.70
C PRO A 284 -2.69 -4.00 -20.58
N GLY A 285 -1.68 -3.97 -21.47
CA GLY A 285 -1.49 -2.92 -22.46
C GLY A 285 -0.22 -3.20 -23.28
N PRO A 286 -0.12 -2.68 -24.51
CA PRO A 286 1.03 -2.92 -25.37
C PRO A 286 2.32 -2.44 -24.73
N VAL A 287 3.40 -3.21 -24.92
CA VAL A 287 4.75 -2.74 -24.58
C VAL A 287 5.07 -1.58 -25.53
N PHE A 288 5.28 -0.38 -25.00
CA PHE A 288 5.79 0.76 -25.76
C PHE A 288 7.25 0.48 -26.14
N ARG A 289 7.50 -0.45 -27.06
CA ARG A 289 8.77 -0.48 -27.79
C ARG A 289 8.71 0.67 -28.78
N ALA A 290 9.25 1.81 -28.39
CA ALA A 290 9.63 2.87 -29.32
C ALA A 290 10.54 2.24 -30.39
N GLY A 291 10.01 1.99 -31.60
CA GLY A 291 10.82 1.58 -32.75
C GLY A 291 10.35 0.39 -33.59
N ARG A 292 9.33 -0.39 -33.23
CA ARG A 292 8.76 -1.39 -34.16
C ARG A 292 7.43 -0.92 -34.72
N ARG A 293 7.48 -0.44 -35.97
CA ARG A 293 6.28 -0.28 -36.81
C ARG A 293 5.54 -1.63 -36.86
N PRO A 294 4.20 -1.63 -36.77
CA PRO A 294 3.44 -2.85 -37.01
C PRO A 294 3.70 -3.34 -38.44
N PRO A 295 3.81 -4.66 -38.68
CA PRO A 295 3.84 -5.18 -40.03
C PRO A 295 2.51 -4.82 -40.71
N VAL A 296 2.60 -4.09 -41.80
CA VAL A 296 1.48 -3.86 -42.71
C VAL A 296 1.16 -5.21 -43.34
N ARG A 297 -0.05 -5.72 -43.10
CA ARG A 297 -0.69 -6.73 -43.94
C ARG A 297 -1.82 -6.05 -44.69
#